data_AF-A0A7H9SLW8-F1
#
_entry.id   AF-A0A7H9SLW8-F1
#
_cell.length_a   1.000
_cell.length_b   1.000
_cell.length_c   1.000
_cell.angle_alpha   90.00
_cell.angle_beta   90.00
_cell.angle_gamma   90.00
#
_symmetry.space_group_name_H-M   'P 1'
#
loop_
_entity.id
_entity.type
_entity.pdbx_description
1 polymer ?
#
loop_
_entity_poly.entity_id
_entity_poly.type
_entity_poly.pdbx_seq_one_letter_code
_entity_poly.pdbx_strand_id
1 'polypeptide(L)' 'EGNDLPPVDKEYYVMQSEFYHEPPEVDDDGRRSEIVEFSYPNGLREEPQVVAFNGSESALTRDHPLKA' A
#
# COMPACT_ATOMS: atom_id res chain seq x y z
N GLU A 1 -2.71 -8.19 37.30
CA GLU A 1 -3.20 -9.03 36.19
C GLU A 1 -4.49 -8.43 35.69
N GLY A 2 -4.59 -8.14 34.38
CA GLY A 2 -5.68 -7.35 33.79
C GLY A 2 -5.32 -6.56 32.52
N ASN A 3 -4.22 -6.92 31.84
CA ASN A 3 -3.72 -6.20 30.66
C ASN A 3 -3.97 -6.96 29.34
N ASP A 4 -4.78 -8.03 29.35
CA ASP A 4 -5.04 -8.82 28.14
C ASP A 4 -6.29 -8.32 27.42
N LEU A 5 -6.26 -8.42 26.10
CA LEU A 5 -7.41 -8.07 25.27
C LEU A 5 -8.52 -9.14 25.42
N PRO A 6 -9.80 -8.75 25.37
CA PRO A 6 -10.91 -9.70 25.37
C PRO A 6 -10.81 -10.70 24.20
N PRO A 7 -11.27 -11.95 24.38
CA PRO A 7 -11.25 -12.93 23.29
C PRO A 7 -12.19 -12.50 22.16
N VAL A 8 -11.78 -12.80 20.93
CA VAL A 8 -12.57 -12.54 19.72
C VAL A 8 -12.54 -13.75 18.80
N ASP A 9 -13.50 -13.83 17.87
CA ASP A 9 -13.57 -14.93 16.90
C ASP A 9 -12.41 -14.88 15.89
N LYS A 10 -11.98 -13.67 15.51
CA LYS A 10 -10.90 -13.43 14.54
C LYS A 10 -10.19 -12.11 14.83
N GLU A 11 -8.87 -12.11 14.66
CA GLU A 11 -8.01 -10.93 14.72
C GLU A 11 -7.30 -10.76 13.38
N TYR A 12 -7.18 -9.50 12.92
CA TYR A 12 -6.53 -9.17 11.66
C TYR A 12 -5.50 -8.08 11.87
N TYR A 13 -4.34 -8.23 11.23
CA TYR A 13 -3.34 -7.18 11.12
C TYR A 13 -3.46 -6.48 9.77
N VAL A 14 -3.83 -5.20 9.82
CA VAL A 14 -3.96 -4.34 8.65
C VAL A 14 -3.05 -3.13 8.86
N MET A 15 -2.22 -2.85 7.87
CA MET A 15 -1.33 -1.70 7.87
C MET A 15 -1.56 -0.85 6.63
N GLN A 16 -1.83 0.43 6.83
CA GLN A 16 -1.83 1.42 5.76
C GLN A 16 -0.39 1.82 5.43
N SER A 17 -0.09 1.99 4.15
CA SER A 17 1.17 2.56 3.69
C SER A 17 0.91 3.55 2.57
N GLU A 18 1.76 4.56 2.53
CA GLU A 18 1.80 5.56 1.48
C GLU A 18 3.02 5.31 0.60
N PHE A 19 2.85 5.41 -0.71
CA PHE A 19 3.91 5.20 -1.69
C PHE A 19 4.15 6.49 -2.48
N TYR A 20 5.42 6.87 -2.52
CA TYR A 20 5.90 8.08 -3.17
C TYR A 20 6.80 7.71 -4.33
N HIS A 21 6.37 7.98 -5.55
CA HIS A 21 7.12 7.62 -6.74
C HIS A 21 7.09 8.70 -7.82
N GLU A 22 8.14 8.71 -8.64
CA GLU A 22 8.19 9.53 -9.85
C GLU A 22 7.22 8.97 -10.92
N PRO A 23 6.74 9.77 -11.88
CA PRO A 23 5.95 9.25 -12.98
C PRO A 23 6.70 8.11 -13.71
N PRO A 24 5.99 7.04 -14.14
CA PRO A 24 6.63 5.94 -14.85
C PRO A 24 7.28 6.44 -16.14
N GLU A 25 8.51 5.98 -16.39
CA GLU A 25 9.20 6.23 -17.66
C GLU A 25 8.41 5.63 -18.83
N VAL A 26 8.59 6.20 -20.01
CA VAL A 26 8.00 5.70 -21.25
C VAL A 26 9.11 5.04 -22.06
N ASP A 27 8.98 3.75 -22.30
CA ASP A 27 9.93 2.95 -23.08
C ASP A 27 9.91 3.37 -24.56
N ASP A 28 10.91 2.92 -25.33
CA ASP A 28 11.03 3.20 -26.77
C ASP A 28 9.81 2.73 -27.59
N ASP A 29 9.04 1.76 -27.08
CA ASP A 29 7.82 1.24 -27.70
C ASP A 29 6.55 2.03 -27.30
N GLY A 30 6.69 3.08 -26.48
CA GLY A 30 5.62 3.94 -26.01
C GLY A 30 4.86 3.42 -24.79
N ARG A 31 5.26 2.29 -24.19
CA ARG A 31 4.65 1.74 -22.98
C ARG A 31 5.22 2.40 -21.74
N ARG A 32 4.41 2.46 -20.67
CA ARG A 32 4.86 2.93 -19.35
C ARG A 32 5.56 1.78 -18.63
N SER A 33 6.70 2.06 -18.02
CA SER A 33 7.40 1.13 -17.14
C SER A 33 6.49 0.68 -15.99
N GLU A 34 6.55 -0.62 -15.68
CA GLU A 34 5.88 -1.21 -14.51
C GLU A 34 6.64 -0.92 -13.19
N ILE A 35 7.90 -0.53 -13.29
CA ILE A 35 8.77 -0.17 -12.16
C ILE A 35 8.92 1.34 -12.14
N VAL A 36 8.71 1.94 -10.97
CA VAL A 36 8.81 3.38 -10.73
C VAL A 36 9.87 3.65 -9.67
N GLU A 37 10.57 4.78 -9.82
CA GLU A 37 11.57 5.23 -8.86
C GLU A 37 10.93 5.98 -7.70
N PHE A 38 11.55 5.91 -6.52
CA PHE A 38 11.07 6.62 -5.34
C PHE A 38 11.21 8.15 -5.48
N SER A 39 10.17 8.90 -5.08
CA SER A 39 10.19 10.36 -5.10
C SER A 39 10.43 10.97 -3.71
N TYR A 40 11.68 11.35 -3.44
CA TYR A 40 12.02 12.09 -2.21
C TYR A 40 11.28 13.43 -2.07
N PRO A 41 11.16 14.26 -3.14
CA PRO A 41 10.44 15.53 -3.04
C PRO A 41 8.97 15.36 -2.66
N ASN A 42 8.28 14.33 -3.18
CA ASN A 42 6.89 14.06 -2.84
C ASN A 42 6.76 13.52 -1.41
N GLY A 43 7.69 12.65 -0.99
CA GLY A 43 7.76 12.18 0.40
C GLY A 43 7.93 13.32 1.40
N LEU A 44 8.76 14.32 1.10
CA LEU A 44 8.96 15.48 1.98
C LEU A 44 7.74 16.41 2.02
N ARG A 45 6.94 16.43 0.97
CA ARG A 45 5.69 17.23 0.87
C ARG A 45 4.45 16.48 1.35
N GLU A 46 4.58 15.20 1.71
CA GLU A 46 3.46 14.32 2.06
C GLU A 46 2.39 14.27 0.95
N GLU A 47 2.84 14.21 -0.31
CA GLU A 47 1.98 14.07 -1.49
C GLU A 47 2.12 12.67 -2.12
N PRO A 48 1.42 11.65 -1.58
CA PRO A 48 1.54 10.28 -2.07
C PRO A 48 0.78 10.05 -3.37
N GLN A 49 1.33 9.20 -4.23
CA GLN A 49 0.66 8.73 -5.45
C GLN A 49 -0.30 7.58 -5.14
N VAL A 50 0.04 6.73 -4.17
CA VAL A 50 -0.76 5.56 -3.78
C VAL A 50 -0.85 5.49 -2.26
N VAL A 51 -2.06 5.24 -1.76
CA VAL A 51 -2.31 4.87 -0.37
C VAL A 51 -2.99 3.51 -0.37
N ALA A 52 -2.35 2.50 0.24
CA ALA A 52 -2.81 1.12 0.17
C ALA A 52 -2.76 0.41 1.53
N PHE A 53 -3.60 -0.62 1.68
CA PHE A 53 -3.54 -1.53 2.81
C PHE A 53 -2.74 -2.77 2.43
N ASN A 54 -1.81 -3.18 3.30
CA ASN A 54 -0.99 -4.38 3.18
C ASN A 54 -0.15 -4.45 1.89
N GLY A 55 0.40 -3.32 1.46
CA GLY A 55 1.54 -3.26 0.53
C GLY A 55 1.20 -3.10 -0.95
N SER A 56 -0.05 -3.31 -1.38
CA SER A 56 -0.47 -3.09 -2.77
C SER A 56 -1.95 -2.74 -2.89
N GLU A 57 -2.32 -2.13 -4.02
CA GLU A 57 -3.72 -1.92 -4.33
C GLU A 57 -4.49 -3.25 -4.34
N SER A 58 -5.72 -3.24 -3.83
CA SER A 58 -6.61 -4.40 -3.77
C SER A 58 -6.16 -5.60 -2.93
N ALA A 59 -5.02 -5.53 -2.21
CA ALA A 59 -4.47 -6.65 -1.44
C ALA A 59 -5.51 -7.30 -0.51
N LEU A 60 -6.25 -6.50 0.26
CA LEU A 60 -7.27 -6.98 1.21
C LEU A 60 -8.69 -7.07 0.66
N THR A 61 -8.88 -6.95 -0.66
CA THR A 61 -10.21 -7.00 -1.29
C THR A 61 -10.31 -8.08 -2.35
N ARG A 62 -9.63 -7.94 -3.48
CA ARG A 62 -9.73 -8.89 -4.60
C ARG A 62 -8.78 -10.08 -4.40
N ASP A 63 -7.56 -9.80 -3.97
CA ASP A 63 -6.50 -10.79 -4.02
C ASP A 63 -6.53 -11.66 -2.76
N HIS A 64 -6.66 -11.03 -1.59
CA HIS A 64 -6.76 -11.69 -0.28
C HIS A 64 -7.86 -11.04 0.58
N PRO A 65 -9.15 -11.22 0.25
CA PRO A 65 -10.25 -10.65 1.02
C PRO A 65 -10.24 -11.13 2.46
N LEU A 66 -10.50 -10.19 3.38
CA LEU A 66 -10.87 -10.53 4.75
C LEU A 66 -12.20 -11.29 4.76
N LYS A 67 -12.33 -12.26 5.68
CA LYS A 67 -13.48 -13.16 5.73
C LYS A 67 -14.21 -13.02 7.06
N ALA A 68 -15.49 -12.65 6.99
CA ALA A 68 -16.41 -12.70 8.12
C ALA A 68 -16.45 -14.11 8.74
#